data_AF-A0A662WBY1-F1
#
_entry.id   AF-A0A662WBY1-F1
#
_cell.length_a   1.000
_cell.length_b   1.000
_cell.length_c   1.000
_cell.angle_alpha   90.00
_cell.angle_beta   90.00
_cell.angle_gamma   90.00
#
_symmetry.space_group_name_H-M   'P 1'
#
loop_
_entity.id
_entity.type
_entity.pdbx_description
1 polymer ?
#
loop_
_entity_poly.entity_id
_entity_poly.type
_entity_poly.pdbx_seq_one_letter_code
_entity_poly.pdbx_strand_id
1 'polypeptide(L)'
;MLVPSRFSKNRKKRGHVSAGHGRIGKHRKHPGGRGNAGGQHHHRILMDKFHPGYFGKVGMRHFHLLKNRTHCPTVNVERLWTLVSEQTKLQAEKSKDGKAPVIDVTKAVRSASVVTSL
;
A
#
# COMPACT_ATOMS: atom_id res chain seq x y z
N MET A 1 2.31 -7.61 15.65
CA MET A 1 3.57 -8.38 15.73
C MET A 1 4.30 -7.97 17.01
N LEU A 2 4.26 -8.80 18.05
CA LEU A 2 4.98 -8.55 19.31
C LEU A 2 6.44 -9.02 19.12
N VAL A 3 7.37 -8.08 19.04
CA VAL A 3 8.81 -8.40 19.01
C VAL A 3 9.23 -8.84 20.43
N PRO A 4 9.87 -10.01 20.60
CA PRO A 4 10.37 -10.44 21.90
C PRO A 4 11.32 -9.42 22.53
N SER A 5 11.18 -9.19 23.84
CA SER A 5 11.94 -8.18 24.59
C SER A 5 13.47 -8.33 24.49
N ARG A 6 13.96 -9.56 24.24
CA ARG A 6 15.38 -9.88 24.02
C ARG A 6 16.02 -9.14 22.85
N PHE A 7 15.26 -8.81 21.81
CA PHE A 7 15.76 -8.09 20.63
C PHE A 7 15.62 -6.57 20.75
N SER A 8 15.07 -6.06 21.87
CA SER A 8 14.94 -4.62 22.07
C SER A 8 16.32 -3.96 22.25
N LYS A 9 16.57 -2.87 21.50
CA LYS A 9 17.83 -2.10 21.57
C LYS A 9 18.11 -1.58 22.99
N ASN A 10 17.08 -1.39 23.81
CA ASN A 10 17.20 -0.92 25.19
C ASN A 10 17.95 -1.90 26.11
N ARG A 11 17.98 -3.20 25.82
CA ARG A 11 18.74 -4.17 26.64
C ARG A 11 20.25 -3.87 26.65
N LYS A 12 20.81 -3.51 25.50
CA LYS A 12 22.23 -3.16 25.35
C LYS A 12 22.59 -1.79 25.92
N LYS A 13 21.60 -0.98 26.32
CA LYS A 13 21.80 0.41 26.78
C LYS A 13 21.92 0.56 28.30
N ARG A 14 21.77 -0.52 29.08
CA ARG A 14 21.92 -0.49 30.56
C ARG A 14 23.38 -0.20 30.93
N GLY A 15 23.59 0.64 31.94
CA GLY A 15 24.92 1.12 32.33
C GLY A 15 25.37 2.39 31.60
N HIS A 16 24.71 2.80 30.51
CA HIS A 16 24.97 4.07 29.86
C HIS A 16 24.10 5.20 30.43
N VAL A 17 24.72 6.36 30.69
CA VAL A 17 24.12 7.50 31.41
C VAL A 17 22.84 8.04 30.76
N SER A 18 22.74 8.08 29.42
CA SER A 18 21.62 8.74 28.71
C SER A 18 20.84 7.84 27.75
N ALA A 19 21.08 6.52 27.78
CA ALA A 19 20.43 5.54 26.90
C ALA A 19 20.43 5.91 25.40
N GLY A 20 21.44 6.67 24.94
CA GLY A 20 21.59 7.08 23.55
C GLY A 20 20.79 8.32 23.13
N HIS A 21 20.33 9.15 24.07
CA HIS A 21 19.62 10.41 23.78
C HIS A 21 20.49 11.68 23.96
N GLY A 22 21.81 11.52 24.06
CA GLY A 22 22.75 12.62 24.30
C GLY A 22 22.70 13.18 25.73
N ARG A 23 23.72 13.96 26.12
CA ARG A 23 23.81 14.56 27.47
C ARG A 23 23.16 15.95 27.55
N ILE A 24 23.34 16.76 26.50
CA ILE A 24 22.95 18.18 26.48
C ILE A 24 21.48 18.35 26.07
N GLY A 25 21.10 17.87 24.88
CA GLY A 25 19.75 18.08 24.33
C GLY A 25 18.62 17.38 25.10
N LYS A 26 18.92 16.25 25.77
CA LYS A 26 18.04 15.39 26.59
C LYS A 26 16.77 14.90 25.86
N HIS A 27 16.32 13.69 26.19
CA HIS A 27 15.03 13.22 25.70
C HIS A 27 13.88 13.90 26.47
N ARG A 28 13.06 14.69 25.77
CA ARG A 28 11.89 15.38 26.33
C ARG A 28 10.61 14.92 25.64
N LYS A 29 9.46 15.17 26.28
CA LYS A 29 8.17 14.59 25.84
C LYS A 29 7.75 15.02 24.43
N HIS A 30 7.71 16.33 24.12
CA HIS A 30 7.25 16.85 22.82
C HIS A 30 7.93 18.19 22.44
N PRO A 31 9.17 18.18 21.93
CA PRO A 31 9.89 19.42 21.62
C PRO A 31 9.33 20.22 20.42
N GLY A 32 8.67 19.56 19.46
CA GLY A 32 8.12 20.21 18.25
C GLY A 32 6.59 20.21 18.18
N GLY A 33 5.91 19.86 19.28
CA GLY A 33 4.47 19.60 19.31
C GLY A 33 4.12 18.12 19.12
N ARG A 34 2.83 17.84 18.90
CA ARG A 34 2.29 16.48 18.74
C ARG A 34 1.77 16.29 17.32
N GLY A 35 1.99 15.11 16.75
CA GLY A 35 1.54 14.80 15.38
C GLY A 35 2.12 15.78 14.36
N ASN A 36 1.27 16.28 13.45
CA ASN A 36 1.66 17.20 12.37
C ASN A 36 1.56 18.69 12.77
N ALA A 37 1.66 19.01 14.07
CA ALA A 37 1.63 20.39 14.55
C ALA A 37 2.76 21.23 13.92
N GLY A 38 2.49 22.50 13.63
CA GLY A 38 3.48 23.42 13.08
C GLY A 38 3.79 23.25 11.59
N GLY A 39 2.99 22.46 10.85
CA GLY A 39 3.26 22.16 9.43
C GLY A 39 3.31 23.37 8.50
N GLN A 40 2.75 24.53 8.88
CA GLN A 40 2.89 25.80 8.14
C GLN A 40 3.88 26.78 8.79
N HIS A 41 4.41 26.44 9.97
CA HIS A 41 5.28 27.31 10.77
C HIS A 41 6.65 26.64 10.94
N HIS A 42 6.98 26.14 12.14
CA HIS A 42 8.29 25.58 12.45
C HIS A 42 8.58 24.22 11.81
N HIS A 43 7.57 23.52 11.26
CA HIS A 43 7.74 22.33 10.44
C HIS A 43 7.43 22.56 8.94
N ARG A 44 7.33 23.82 8.50
CA ARG A 44 7.06 24.18 7.11
C ARG A 44 8.01 23.50 6.12
N ILE A 45 9.31 23.57 6.40
CA ILE A 45 10.35 23.00 5.53
C ILE A 45 10.13 21.49 5.30
N LEU A 46 9.69 20.76 6.33
CA LEU A 46 9.43 19.32 6.22
C LEU A 46 8.18 19.04 5.36
N MET A 47 7.14 19.86 5.50
CA MET A 47 5.90 19.70 4.72
C MET A 47 6.10 20.10 3.27
N ASP A 48 6.72 21.24 2.99
CA ASP A 48 6.94 21.71 1.62
C ASP A 48 7.87 20.79 0.83
N LYS A 49 8.88 20.21 1.51
CA LYS A 49 9.88 19.35 0.86
C LYS A 49 9.34 17.96 0.51
N PHE A 50 8.61 17.34 1.43
CA PHE A 50 8.22 15.93 1.30
C PHE A 50 6.74 15.70 1.02
N HIS A 51 5.89 16.69 1.28
CA HIS A 51 4.44 16.59 1.15
C HIS A 51 3.85 17.80 0.40
N PRO A 52 4.31 18.09 -0.84
CA PRO A 52 3.73 19.16 -1.63
C PRO A 52 2.24 18.88 -1.89
N GLY A 53 1.39 19.91 -1.74
CA GLY A 53 -0.06 19.79 -1.90
C GLY A 53 -0.81 19.26 -0.67
N TYR A 54 -0.14 19.06 0.46
CA TYR A 54 -0.81 18.64 1.71
C TYR A 54 -1.81 19.68 2.23
N PHE A 55 -1.46 20.97 2.13
CA PHE A 55 -2.35 22.06 2.49
C PHE A 55 -3.10 22.58 1.27
N GLY A 56 -4.42 22.73 1.41
CA GLY A 56 -5.29 23.26 0.37
C GLY A 56 -6.61 22.49 0.27
N LYS A 57 -7.54 23.03 -0.52
CA LYS A 57 -8.78 22.34 -0.90
C LYS A 57 -8.82 22.26 -2.42
N VAL A 58 -9.03 21.06 -2.95
CA VAL A 58 -9.05 20.80 -4.40
C VAL A 58 -10.29 19.98 -4.76
N GLY A 59 -10.89 20.27 -5.91
CA GLY A 59 -12.00 19.49 -6.49
C GLY A 59 -13.35 19.69 -5.80
N MET A 60 -14.35 18.92 -6.25
CA MET A 60 -15.72 18.93 -5.73
C MET A 60 -15.93 17.82 -4.70
N ARG A 61 -16.66 18.13 -3.62
CA ARG A 61 -16.98 17.14 -2.56
C ARG A 61 -18.11 16.22 -3.02
N HIS A 62 -17.84 14.92 -3.13
CA HIS A 62 -18.85 13.91 -3.43
C HIS A 62 -19.38 13.27 -2.12
N PHE A 63 -20.67 13.49 -1.83
CA PHE A 63 -21.32 12.93 -0.64
C PHE A 63 -21.84 11.52 -0.89
N HIS A 64 -21.84 10.69 0.15
CA HIS A 64 -22.36 9.32 0.12
C HIS A 64 -21.85 8.49 -1.08
N LEU A 65 -20.52 8.49 -1.26
CA LEU A 65 -19.86 7.74 -2.33
C LEU A 65 -20.10 6.23 -2.19
N LEU A 66 -20.94 5.67 -3.06
CA LEU A 66 -21.18 4.24 -3.19
C LEU A 66 -20.13 3.60 -4.10
N LYS A 67 -19.10 2.96 -3.51
CA LYS A 67 -17.96 2.38 -4.25
C LYS A 67 -18.33 1.32 -5.29
N ASN A 68 -19.44 0.60 -5.08
CA ASN A 68 -19.89 -0.44 -6.01
C ASN A 68 -20.34 0.13 -7.36
N ARG A 69 -20.85 1.37 -7.40
CA ARG A 69 -21.34 2.01 -8.63
C ARG A 69 -20.21 2.43 -9.57
N THR A 70 -19.04 2.74 -9.01
CA THR A 70 -17.84 3.12 -9.76
C THR A 70 -16.87 1.95 -9.93
N HIS A 71 -17.31 0.72 -9.64
CA HIS A 71 -16.45 -0.46 -9.74
C HIS A 71 -16.24 -0.84 -11.20
N CYS A 72 -15.04 -0.58 -11.71
CA CYS A 72 -14.63 -0.88 -13.08
C CYS A 72 -13.19 -1.46 -13.06
N PRO A 73 -13.02 -2.75 -12.73
CA PRO A 73 -11.71 -3.40 -12.81
C PRO A 73 -11.29 -3.53 -14.28
N THR A 74 -10.04 -3.20 -14.58
CA THR A 74 -9.49 -3.20 -15.94
C THR A 74 -8.47 -4.34 -16.11
N VAL A 75 -8.45 -4.97 -17.29
CA VAL A 75 -7.45 -5.98 -17.67
C VAL A 75 -6.73 -5.57 -18.94
N ASN A 76 -5.40 -5.73 -18.95
CA ASN A 76 -4.58 -5.47 -20.14
C ASN A 76 -4.69 -6.66 -21.12
N VAL A 77 -4.66 -6.37 -22.43
CA VAL A 77 -4.77 -7.40 -23.49
C VAL A 77 -3.70 -8.48 -23.38
N GLU A 78 -2.46 -8.11 -23.02
CA GLU A 78 -1.35 -9.05 -22.83
C GLU A 78 -1.65 -10.11 -21.75
N ARG A 79 -2.46 -9.75 -20.74
CA ARG A 79 -2.77 -10.64 -19.62
C ARG A 79 -3.95 -11.56 -19.89
N LEU A 80 -4.65 -11.45 -21.03
CA LEU A 80 -5.82 -12.30 -21.32
C LEU A 80 -5.46 -13.79 -21.33
N TRP A 81 -4.29 -14.16 -21.86
CA TRP A 81 -3.84 -15.55 -21.89
C TRP A 81 -3.45 -16.12 -20.52
N THR A 82 -3.28 -15.29 -19.49
CA THR A 82 -3.05 -15.75 -18.11
C THR A 82 -4.35 -16.12 -17.40
N LEU A 83 -5.50 -15.72 -17.94
CA LEU A 83 -6.83 -16.01 -17.37
C LEU A 83 -7.38 -17.37 -17.79
N VAL A 84 -6.75 -17.99 -18.79
CA VAL A 84 -7.10 -19.33 -19.29
C VAL A 84 -6.12 -20.35 -18.73
N SER A 85 -6.58 -21.57 -18.49
CA SER A 85 -5.69 -22.66 -18.08
C SER A 85 -4.67 -22.97 -19.18
N GLU A 86 -3.49 -23.46 -18.77
CA GLU A 86 -2.43 -23.83 -19.71
C GLU A 86 -2.88 -24.90 -20.72
N GLN A 87 -3.77 -25.81 -20.28
CA GLN A 87 -4.38 -26.82 -21.14
C GLN A 87 -5.22 -26.19 -22.27
N THR A 88 -6.06 -25.20 -21.95
CA THR A 88 -6.88 -24.49 -22.96
C THR A 88 -6.01 -23.67 -23.91
N LYS A 89 -4.92 -23.07 -23.40
CA LYS A 89 -3.95 -22.35 -24.22
C LYS A 89 -3.27 -23.28 -25.24
N LEU A 90 -2.74 -24.41 -24.78
CA LEU A 90 -2.10 -25.41 -25.66
C LEU A 90 -3.08 -26.00 -26.67
N GLN A 91 -4.35 -26.19 -26.29
CA GLN A 91 -5.38 -26.65 -27.22
C GLN A 91 -5.69 -25.60 -28.30
N ALA A 92 -5.77 -24.32 -27.94
CA ALA A 92 -5.97 -23.22 -28.87
C ALA A 92 -4.79 -23.05 -29.84
N GLU A 93 -3.55 -23.27 -29.38
CA GLU A 93 -2.35 -23.28 -30.24
C GLU A 93 -2.35 -24.45 -31.24
N LYS A 94 -2.93 -25.60 -30.87
CA LYS A 94 -2.96 -26.82 -31.70
C LYS A 94 -4.16 -26.89 -32.64
N SER A 95 -5.25 -26.16 -32.37
CA SER A 95 -6.47 -26.22 -33.19
C SER A 95 -6.28 -25.53 -34.54
N LYS A 96 -6.31 -26.30 -35.64
CA LYS A 96 -6.21 -25.79 -37.02
C LYS A 96 -7.56 -25.40 -37.64
N ASP A 97 -8.67 -25.72 -36.97
CA ASP A 97 -10.04 -25.59 -37.48
C ASP A 97 -10.65 -24.17 -37.34
N GLY A 98 -9.82 -23.14 -37.13
CA GLY A 98 -10.26 -21.74 -37.05
C GLY A 98 -11.14 -21.37 -35.84
N LYS A 99 -11.29 -22.26 -34.84
CA LYS A 99 -12.06 -21.99 -33.61
C LYS A 99 -11.20 -21.25 -32.58
N ALA A 100 -11.64 -20.06 -32.18
CA ALA A 100 -10.96 -19.23 -31.17
C ALA A 100 -11.46 -19.50 -29.73
N PRO A 101 -10.59 -19.42 -28.71
CA PRO A 101 -11.01 -19.53 -27.32
C PRO A 101 -11.78 -18.29 -26.86
N VAL A 102 -12.89 -18.51 -26.13
CA VAL A 102 -13.68 -17.43 -25.52
C VAL A 102 -13.20 -17.21 -24.09
N ILE A 103 -12.73 -15.99 -23.80
CA ILE A 103 -12.22 -15.61 -22.48
C ILE A 103 -13.24 -14.67 -21.81
N ASP A 104 -14.00 -15.20 -20.86
CA ASP A 104 -14.93 -14.41 -20.02
C ASP A 104 -14.18 -13.78 -18.85
N VAL A 105 -13.82 -12.51 -19.00
CA VAL A 105 -13.08 -11.74 -18.00
C VAL A 105 -13.86 -11.53 -16.69
N THR A 106 -15.19 -11.63 -16.70
CA THR A 106 -15.99 -11.47 -15.48
C THR A 106 -15.95 -12.70 -14.58
N LYS A 107 -15.80 -13.89 -15.18
CA LYS A 107 -15.71 -15.16 -14.46
C LYS A 107 -14.28 -15.54 -14.14
N ALA A 108 -13.34 -15.29 -15.06
CA ALA A 108 -11.94 -15.72 -14.92
C ALA A 108 -11.13 -14.92 -13.89
N VAL A 109 -11.55 -13.70 -13.55
CA VAL A 109 -10.87 -12.90 -12.51
C VAL A 109 -11.32 -13.30 -11.09
N ARG A 110 -12.47 -13.99 -10.94
CA ARG A 110 -12.97 -14.44 -9.63
C ARG A 110 -12.29 -15.71 -9.12
N SER A 111 -11.66 -16.49 -10.00
CA SER A 111 -10.93 -17.72 -9.64
C SER A 111 -9.52 -17.47 -9.11
N ALA A 112 -9.02 -16.23 -9.17
CA ALA A 112 -7.70 -15.85 -8.69
C ALA A 112 -7.72 -15.09 -7.35
N SER A 113 -8.58 -15.46 -6.40
CA SER A 113 -8.38 -15.16 -4.96
C SER A 113 -9.46 -15.77 -4.07
N VAL A 114 -9.27 -17.00 -3.58
CA VAL A 114 -9.42 -17.36 -2.15
C VAL A 114 -8.43 -18.49 -1.83
N VAL A 115 -7.14 -18.15 -1.81
CA VAL A 115 -6.21 -18.79 -0.87
C VAL A 115 -5.82 -17.70 0.11
N THR A 116 -6.76 -17.35 0.98
CA THR A 116 -6.42 -16.77 2.28
C THR A 116 -5.88 -17.91 3.13
N SER A 117 -4.59 -18.23 2.97
CA SER A 117 -3.83 -18.87 4.02
C SER A 117 -3.43 -17.80 5.04
N LEU A 118 -4.33 -17.59 5.99
CA LEU A 118 -4.03 -17.23 7.38
C LEU A 118 -4.88 -18.13 8.27
#